data_AF-W4LRU0-F1
#
_entry.id   AF-W4LRU0-F1
#
_cell.length_a   1.000
_cell.length_b   1.000
_cell.length_c   1.000
_cell.angle_alpha   90.00
_cell.angle_beta   90.00
_cell.angle_gamma   90.00
#
_symmetry.space_group_name_H-M   'P 1'
#
loop_
_entity.id
_entity.type
_entity.pdbx_description
1 polymer ?
#
loop_
_entity_poly.entity_id
_entity_poly.type
_entity_poly.pdbx_seq_one_letter_code
_entity_poly.pdbx_strand_id
1 'polypeptide(L)' 'MVAAQMFNAAGNGFDQPVYGGVTTGTNWQFIKLHRQVAWIDRDEYYLDNLPKLLGILSSMVTDSN' A
#
# COMPACT_ATOMS: atom_id res chain seq x y z
N MET A 1 0.10 -3.25 -9.09
CA MET A 1 -0.79 -3.96 -8.13
C MET A 1 -1.58 -5.11 -8.76
N VAL A 2 -1.96 -5.07 -10.05
CA VAL A 2 -2.69 -6.16 -10.74
C VAL A 2 -2.00 -7.52 -10.61
N ALA A 3 -0.70 -7.60 -10.92
CA ALA A 3 0.06 -8.85 -10.79
C ALA A 3 0.08 -9.40 -9.35
N ALA A 4 0.25 -8.52 -8.35
CA ALA A 4 0.21 -8.91 -6.94
C ALA A 4 -1.17 -9.42 -6.51
N GLN A 5 -2.26 -8.81 -6.99
CA GLN A 5 -3.61 -9.29 -6.75
C GLN A 5 -3.85 -10.66 -7.39
N MET A 6 -3.40 -10.88 -8.63
CA MET A 6 -3.52 -12.19 -9.30
C MET A 6 -2.71 -13.26 -8.57
N PHE A 7 -1.50 -12.93 -8.12
CA PHE A 7 -0.65 -13.82 -7.33
C PHE A 7 -1.30 -14.19 -6.00
N ASN A 8 -1.80 -13.20 -5.24
CA ASN A 8 -2.48 -13.43 -3.97
C ASN A 8 -3.76 -14.25 -4.15
N ALA A 9 -4.53 -13.98 -5.20
CA ALA A 9 -5.74 -14.73 -5.51
C ALA A 9 -5.48 -16.22 -5.76
N ALA A 10 -4.34 -16.57 -6.37
CA ALA A 10 -3.96 -17.94 -6.63
C ALA A 10 -3.56 -18.72 -5.35
N GLY A 11 -3.06 -18.06 -4.31
CA GLY A 11 -2.59 -18.70 -3.08
C GLY A 11 -3.48 -18.51 -1.84
N ASN A 12 -4.06 -17.33 -1.66
CA ASN A 12 -4.74 -16.88 -0.44
C ASN A 12 -6.18 -16.37 -0.70
N GLY A 13 -6.68 -16.45 -1.94
CA GLY A 13 -7.97 -15.88 -2.34
C GLY A 13 -7.96 -14.36 -2.51
N PHE A 14 -9.10 -13.79 -2.87
CA PHE A 14 -9.24 -12.37 -3.25
C PHE A 14 -9.49 -11.40 -2.09
N ASP A 15 -9.53 -11.89 -0.85
CA ASP A 15 -10.02 -11.09 0.28
C ASP A 15 -8.94 -10.27 1.00
N GLN A 16 -7.67 -10.56 0.73
CA GLN A 16 -6.59 -9.75 1.30
C GLN A 16 -6.36 -8.47 0.46
N PRO A 17 -6.30 -7.29 1.10
CA PRO A 17 -5.92 -6.08 0.40
C PRO A 17 -4.46 -6.14 -0.07
N VAL A 18 -4.16 -5.48 -1.18
CA VAL A 18 -2.80 -5.19 -1.63
C VAL A 18 -2.50 -3.73 -1.27
N TYR A 19 -1.41 -3.49 -0.56
CA TYR A 19 -0.89 -2.16 -0.28
C TYR A 19 0.26 -1.83 -1.22
N GLY A 20 0.42 -0.56 -1.58
CA GLY A 20 1.50 -0.10 -2.45
C GLY A 20 1.87 1.36 -2.20
N GLY A 21 3.06 1.74 -2.67
CA GLY A 21 3.56 3.12 -2.66
C GLY A 21 4.18 3.47 -4.01
N VAL A 22 3.96 4.70 -4.46
CA VAL A 22 4.61 5.30 -5.63
C VAL A 22 5.55 6.38 -5.13
N THR A 23 6.79 6.39 -5.62
CA THR A 23 7.80 7.33 -5.14
C THR A 23 8.80 7.73 -6.22
N THR A 24 9.32 8.95 -6.11
CA THR A 24 10.50 9.45 -6.84
C THR A 24 11.80 9.30 -6.03
N GLY A 25 11.72 8.72 -4.82
CA GLY A 25 12.77 8.71 -3.81
C GLY A 25 12.54 9.76 -2.71
N THR A 26 12.08 10.97 -3.08
CA THR A 26 11.84 12.07 -2.13
C THR A 26 10.36 12.30 -1.81
N ASN A 27 9.46 12.05 -2.76
CA ASN A 27 8.02 12.15 -2.56
C ASN A 27 7.41 10.75 -2.57
N TRP A 28 6.41 10.52 -1.73
CA TRP A 28 5.72 9.24 -1.58
C TRP A 28 4.20 9.47 -1.57
N GLN A 29 3.48 8.61 -2.28
CA GLN A 29 2.02 8.50 -2.21
C GLN A 29 1.64 7.04 -2.07
N PHE A 30 0.60 6.76 -1.29
CA PHE A 30 0.21 5.40 -0.94
C PHE A 30 -1.16 5.02 -1.51
N ILE A 31 -1.32 3.72 -1.79
CA ILE A 31 -2.52 3.16 -2.41
C ILE A 31 -2.87 1.82 -1.76
N LYS A 32 -4.18 1.58 -1.58
CA LYS A 32 -4.76 0.29 -1.19
C LYS A 32 -5.64 -0.20 -2.32
N LEU A 33 -5.49 -1.46 -2.72
CA LEU A 33 -6.38 -2.16 -3.64
C LEU A 33 -7.04 -3.32 -2.90
N HIS A 34 -8.37 -3.34 -2.85
CA HIS A 34 -9.12 -4.49 -2.33
C HIS A 34 -10.22 -4.82 -3.33
N ARG A 35 -10.19 -6.07 -3.83
CA ARG A 35 -11.00 -6.51 -4.96
C ARG A 35 -10.88 -5.54 -6.14
N GLN A 36 -11.96 -4.88 -6.56
CA GLN A 36 -11.94 -3.96 -7.70
C GLN A 36 -11.96 -2.48 -7.29
N VAL A 37 -11.76 -2.18 -6.00
CA VAL A 37 -11.78 -0.82 -5.47
C VAL A 37 -10.39 -0.40 -5.05
N ALA A 38 -9.96 0.77 -5.51
CA ALA A 38 -8.70 1.38 -5.16
C ALA A 38 -8.94 2.64 -4.32
N TRP A 39 -8.16 2.79 -3.25
CA TRP A 39 -8.11 3.99 -2.42
C TRP A 39 -6.72 4.57 -2.51
N ILE A 40 -6.64 5.84 -2.88
CA ILE A 40 -5.40 6.60 -2.94
C ILE A 40 -5.40 7.56 -1.76
N ASP A 41 -4.30 7.57 -1.01
CA ASP A 41 -4.09 8.59 0.00
C ASP A 41 -3.97 9.97 -0.68
N ARG A 42 -4.70 10.95 -0.15
CA ARG A 42 -4.75 12.30 -0.73
C ARG A 42 -3.50 13.10 -0.40
N ASP A 43 -2.79 12.73 0.66
CA ASP A 43 -1.59 13.41 1.09
C ASP A 43 -0.34 12.84 0.38
N GLU A 44 0.57 13.74 0.03
CA GLU A 44 1.94 13.38 -0.36
C GLU A 44 2.86 13.50 0.84
N TYR A 45 3.76 12.53 0.99
CA TYR A 45 4.71 12.47 2.09
C TYR A 45 6.12 12.65 1.58
N TYR A 46 6.86 13.58 2.18
CA TYR A 46 8.25 13.85 1.84
C TYR A 46 9.21 13.02 2.73
N LEU A 47 10.39 12.72 2.17
CA LEU A 47 11.43 11.90 2.82
C LEU A 47 11.95 12.50 4.13
N ASP A 48 11.84 13.80 4.30
CA ASP A 48 12.29 14.52 5.50
C ASP A 48 11.53 14.10 6.78
N ASN A 49 10.31 13.58 6.64
CA ASN A 49 9.55 13.00 7.74
C ASN A 49 9.60 11.46 7.73
N LEU A 50 10.82 10.94 7.89
CA LEU A 50 11.08 9.50 7.93
C LEU A 50 10.22 8.74 8.96
N PRO A 51 9.99 9.23 10.20
CA PRO A 51 9.14 8.53 11.16
C PRO A 51 7.70 8.32 10.65
N LYS A 52 7.12 9.32 9.98
CA LYS A 52 5.78 9.20 9.39
C LYS A 52 5.75 8.19 8.26
N LEU A 53 6.72 8.24 7.35
CA LEU A 53 6.84 7.28 6.24
C LEU A 53 6.95 5.84 6.74
N LEU A 54 7.85 5.60 7.70
CA LEU A 54 8.04 4.27 8.31
C LEU A 54 6.78 3.81 9.07
N GLY A 55 6.08 4.72 9.74
CA GLY A 55 4.82 4.42 10.40
C GLY A 55 3.74 3.94 9.42
N ILE A 56 3.63 4.60 8.26
CA ILE A 56 2.69 4.20 7.21
C ILE A 56 3.06 2.80 6.67
N LEU A 57 4.32 2.59 6.32
CA LEU A 57 4.79 1.28 5.81
C LEU A 57 4.59 0.15 6.84
N SER A 58 4.90 0.40 8.11
CA SER A 58 4.70 -0.56 9.20
C SER A 58 3.22 -0.89 9.39
N SER A 59 2.34 0.11 9.26
CA SER A 59 0.90 -0.12 9.38
C SER A 59 0.38 -1.08 8.31
N MET A 60 0.91 -1.04 7.08
CA MET A 60 0.49 -1.93 5.98
C MET A 60 0.81 -3.40 6.22
N VAL A 61 1.85 -3.69 7.02
CA VAL A 61 2.25 -5.06 7.36
C VAL A 61 1.54 -5.52 8.63
N THR A 62 1.25 -4.60 9.54
CA THR A 62 0.64 -4.90 10.83
C THR A 62 -0.89 -4.99 10.74
N ASP A 63 -1.51 -4.43 9.69
CA ASP A 63 -2.94 -4.48 9.44
C ASP A 63 -3.39 -5.92 9.09
N SER A 64 -3.50 -6.74 10.13
CA SER A 64 -4.03 -8.09 10.14
C SER A 64 -5.38 -8.06 10.86
N ASN A 65 -6.46 -7.86 10.11
CA ASN A 65 -7.82 -8.23 10.52
C ASN A 65 -8.27 -9.43 9.68
#